data_AF-A0A931GJ58-F1
#
_entry.id   AF-A0A931GJ58-F1
#
_cell.length_a   1.000
_cell.length_b   1.000
_cell.length_c   1.000
_cell.angle_alpha   90.00
_cell.angle_beta   90.00
_cell.angle_gamma   90.00
#
_symmetry.space_group_name_H-M   'P 1'
#
loop_
_entity.id
_entity.type
_entity.pdbx_description
1 polymer ?
#
loop_
_entity_poly.entity_id
_entity_poly.type
_entity_poly.pdbx_seq_one_letter_code
_entity_poly.pdbx_strand_id
1 'polypeptide(L)'
;MPVRHPHGEAAGHNAAADLLGVPLVDFTPDPYVTCLDLGSPGAVFTTGRDRQVQLDGAEAKSLKETILDVIHPPLDDAEDTPLLVEHLKSRSAGEVSASPAL
;
A
#
# COMPACT_ATOMS: atom_id res chain seq x y z
N MET A 1 1.85 16.92 -2.59
CA MET A 1 3.17 16.34 -2.88
C MET A 1 2.91 14.89 -3.27
N PRO A 2 3.44 14.41 -4.40
CA PRO A 2 3.18 13.06 -4.86
C PRO A 2 3.68 12.06 -3.81
N VAL A 3 2.82 11.14 -3.39
CA VAL A 3 3.17 10.09 -2.42
C VAL A 3 3.98 9.04 -3.17
N ARG A 4 5.31 9.14 -3.08
CA ARG A 4 6.24 8.12 -3.59
C ARG A 4 6.56 7.13 -2.48
N HIS A 5 6.74 5.86 -2.85
CA HIS A 5 7.21 4.87 -1.88
C HIS A 5 8.63 5.24 -1.41
N PRO A 6 8.89 5.41 -0.10
CA PRO A 6 10.18 5.88 0.40
C PRO A 6 11.38 5.06 -0.07
N HIS A 7 11.20 3.75 -0.21
CA HIS A 7 12.22 2.85 -0.74
C HIS A 7 12.55 3.13 -2.21
N GLY A 8 11.52 3.32 -3.04
CA GLY A 8 11.71 3.60 -4.47
C GLY A 8 12.36 4.96 -4.70
N GLU A 9 11.98 5.96 -3.89
CA GLU A 9 12.59 7.29 -3.94
C GLU A 9 14.07 7.26 -3.56
N ALA A 10 14.43 6.63 -2.44
CA ALA A 10 15.82 6.49 -2.02
C ALA A 10 16.65 5.67 -3.03
N ALA A 11 16.10 4.56 -3.55
CA ALA A 11 16.79 3.72 -4.52
C ALA A 11 17.07 4.47 -5.83
N GLY A 12 16.08 5.18 -6.38
CA GLY A 12 16.23 5.96 -7.60
C GLY A 12 17.23 7.12 -7.43
N HIS A 13 17.15 7.85 -6.31
CA HIS A 13 18.11 8.89 -5.96
C HIS A 13 19.54 8.33 -5.90
N ASN A 14 19.74 7.23 -5.16
CA ASN A 14 21.06 6.65 -4.95
C ASN A 14 21.67 6.07 -6.23
N ALA A 15 20.86 5.50 -7.13
CA ALA A 15 21.33 5.05 -8.44
C ALA A 15 21.88 6.22 -9.28
N ALA A 16 21.19 7.37 -9.28
CA ALA A 16 21.67 8.58 -9.96
C ALA A 16 22.88 9.20 -9.26
N ALA A 17 22.89 9.21 -7.93
CA ALA A 17 23.97 9.75 -7.12
C ALA A 17 25.29 9.01 -7.36
N ASP A 18 25.23 7.67 -7.43
CA ASP A 18 26.36 6.81 -7.74
C ASP A 18 26.95 7.11 -9.13
N LEU A 19 26.09 7.27 -10.14
CA LEU A 19 26.52 7.62 -11.50
C LEU A 19 27.19 9.00 -11.58
N LEU A 20 26.74 9.95 -10.76
CA LEU A 20 27.25 11.33 -10.73
C LEU A 20 28.42 11.52 -9.74
N GLY A 21 28.76 10.50 -8.95
CA GLY A 21 29.80 10.57 -7.92
C GLY A 21 29.45 11.52 -6.77
N VAL A 22 28.17 11.70 -6.47
CA VAL A 22 27.69 12.53 -5.35
C VAL A 22 27.28 11.67 -4.16
N PRO A 23 27.21 12.22 -2.93
CA PRO A 23 26.87 11.44 -1.75
C PRO A 23 25.50 10.76 -1.83
N LEU A 24 25.43 9.54 -1.31
CA LEU A 24 24.21 8.74 -1.19
C LEU A 24 23.34 9.24 -0.02
N VAL A 25 22.05 8.95 -0.08
CA VAL A 25 21.10 9.20 1.01
C VAL A 25 20.78 7.89 1.74
N ASP A 26 20.77 7.95 3.07
CA ASP A 26 20.39 6.81 3.90
C ASP A 26 18.88 6.53 3.80
N PHE A 27 18.53 5.25 3.67
CA PHE A 27 17.16 4.78 3.69
C PHE A 27 16.83 4.19 5.07
N THR A 28 15.78 4.72 5.71
CA THR A 28 15.22 4.16 6.94
C THR A 28 13.92 3.42 6.60
N PRO A 29 13.89 2.08 6.68
CA PRO A 29 12.68 1.32 6.38
C PRO A 29 11.61 1.51 7.44
N ASP A 30 10.35 1.58 7.01
CA ASP A 30 9.20 1.51 7.89
C ASP A 30 9.11 0.15 8.61
N PRO A 31 8.41 0.08 9.76
CA PRO A 31 8.16 -1.17 10.46
C PRO A 31 7.53 -2.23 9.56
N TYR A 32 8.05 -3.45 9.62
CA TYR A 32 7.48 -4.57 8.87
C TYR A 32 6.12 -4.95 9.43
N VAL A 33 5.08 -4.85 8.60
CA VAL A 33 3.70 -5.18 8.97
C VAL A 33 3.13 -6.23 8.03
N THR A 34 2.19 -7.03 8.52
CA THR A 34 1.41 -7.95 7.68
C THR A 34 -0.04 -7.85 8.10
N CYS A 35 -0.93 -7.63 7.13
CA CYS A 35 -2.36 -7.68 7.31
C CYS A 35 -2.95 -8.79 6.43
N LEU A 36 -3.51 -9.82 7.06
CA LEU A 36 -4.06 -11.01 6.40
C LEU A 36 -5.57 -11.06 6.64
N ASP A 37 -6.36 -10.91 5.58
CA ASP A 37 -7.81 -11.11 5.63
C ASP A 37 -8.13 -12.61 5.55
N LEU A 38 -8.98 -13.10 6.45
CA LEU A 38 -9.42 -14.49 6.54
C LEU A 38 -10.87 -14.67 6.03
N GLY A 39 -11.53 -13.61 5.58
CA GLY A 39 -12.90 -13.63 5.07
C GLY A 39 -13.94 -13.35 6.16
N SER A 40 -14.93 -14.24 6.29
CA SER A 40 -15.97 -14.12 7.33
C SER A 40 -15.43 -14.19 8.78
N PRO A 41 -14.33 -14.91 9.10
CA PRO A 41 -13.77 -14.93 10.45
C PRO A 41 -13.04 -13.63 10.87
N GLY A 42 -12.86 -12.66 9.97
CA GLY A 42 -12.13 -11.42 10.24
C GLY A 42 -10.76 -11.39 9.57
N ALA A 43 -9.80 -10.68 10.16
CA ALA A 43 -8.43 -10.57 9.68
C ALA A 43 -7.43 -10.65 10.84
N VAL A 44 -6.13 -10.67 10.53
CA VAL A 44 -5.04 -10.56 11.52
C VAL A 44 -4.04 -9.51 11.06
N PHE A 45 -3.68 -8.60 11.95
CA PHE A 45 -2.64 -7.60 11.75
C PHE A 45 -1.45 -7.89 12.68
N THR A 46 -0.26 -7.97 12.10
CA THR A 46 0.98 -8.30 12.82
C THR A 46 2.08 -7.30 12.52
N THR A 47 3.00 -7.14 13.47
CA THR A 47 4.20 -6.31 13.34
C THR A 47 5.47 -7.11 13.60
N GLY A 48 6.58 -6.61 13.04
CA GLY A 48 7.90 -7.19 13.21
C GLY A 48 8.11 -8.48 12.41
N ARG A 49 9.38 -8.92 12.34
CA ARG A 49 9.73 -10.16 11.63
C ARG A 49 9.18 -11.41 12.32
N ASP A 50 9.01 -11.37 13.63
CA ASP A 50 8.43 -12.44 14.43
C ASP A 50 6.89 -12.48 14.39
N ARG A 51 6.26 -11.56 13.63
CA ARG A 51 4.80 -11.52 13.40
C ARG A 51 3.99 -11.44 14.70
N GLN A 52 4.34 -10.50 15.57
CA GLN A 52 3.60 -10.26 16.81
C GLN A 52 2.20 -9.76 16.47
N VAL A 53 1.16 -10.49 16.89
CA VAL A 53 -0.24 -10.09 16.67
C VAL A 53 -0.53 -8.82 17.45
N GLN A 54 -0.99 -7.80 16.72
CA GLN A 54 -1.40 -6.52 17.30
C GLN A 54 -2.93 -6.40 17.31
N LEU A 55 -3.59 -6.87 16.24
CA LEU A 55 -5.05 -6.87 16.11
C LEU A 55 -5.51 -8.17 15.43
N ASP A 56 -6.73 -8.61 15.75
CA ASP A 56 -7.38 -9.74 15.10
C ASP A 56 -8.91 -9.53 14.96
N GLY A 57 -9.58 -10.46 14.28
CA GLY A 57 -11.03 -10.45 14.11
C GLY A 57 -11.53 -9.26 13.27
N ALA A 58 -12.64 -8.67 13.71
CA ALA A 58 -13.31 -7.59 12.99
C ALA A 58 -12.49 -6.29 12.94
N GLU A 59 -11.74 -5.99 14.00
CA GLU A 59 -10.94 -4.77 14.09
C GLU A 59 -9.78 -4.77 13.10
N ALA A 60 -9.07 -5.89 13.00
CA ALA A 60 -8.05 -6.08 11.97
C ALA A 60 -8.63 -6.01 10.55
N LYS A 61 -9.89 -6.44 10.36
CA LYS A 61 -10.57 -6.38 9.06
C LYS A 61 -10.92 -4.95 8.67
N SER A 62 -11.47 -4.16 9.60
CA SER A 62 -11.71 -2.74 9.36
C SER A 62 -10.42 -1.96 9.08
N LEU A 63 -9.32 -2.31 9.76
CA LEU A 63 -7.99 -1.76 9.45
C LEU A 63 -7.55 -2.14 8.02
N LYS A 64 -7.76 -3.40 7.62
CA LYS A 64 -7.42 -3.87 6.27
C LYS A 64 -8.18 -3.11 5.18
N GLU A 65 -9.48 -2.89 5.38
CA GLU A 65 -10.35 -2.13 4.48
C GLU A 65 -9.85 -0.68 4.36
N THR A 66 -9.58 -0.03 5.50
CA THR A 66 -9.01 1.34 5.53
C THR A 66 -7.69 1.43 4.76
N ILE A 67 -6.81 0.44 4.92
CA ILE A 67 -5.52 0.38 4.20
C ILE A 67 -5.74 0.20 2.69
N LEU A 68 -6.71 -0.61 2.28
CA LEU A 68 -6.99 -0.83 0.86
C LEU A 68 -7.46 0.44 0.14
N ASP A 69 -8.21 1.31 0.83
CA ASP A 69 -8.72 2.56 0.26
C ASP A 69 -7.59 3.57 -0.04
N VAL A 70 -6.46 3.47 0.66
CA VAL A 70 -5.33 4.41 0.52
C VAL A 70 -4.16 3.86 -0.30
N ILE A 71 -4.14 2.55 -0.60
CA ILE A 71 -3.12 1.95 -1.46
C ILE A 71 -3.57 2.08 -2.92
N HIS A 72 -3.21 3.19 -3.53
CA HIS A 72 -3.34 3.42 -4.95
C HIS A 72 -2.11 4.16 -5.48
N PRO A 73 -1.76 3.98 -6.75
CA PRO A 73 -0.67 4.74 -7.35
C PRO A 73 -0.94 6.25 -7.24
N PRO A 74 0.12 7.07 -7.13
CA PRO A 74 -0.01 8.52 -7.08
C PRO A 74 -0.71 9.01 -8.35
N LEU A 75 -1.73 9.84 -8.17
CA LEU A 75 -2.54 10.39 -9.27
C LEU A 75 -1.98 11.71 -9.81
N ASP A 76 -0.91 12.23 -9.21
CA ASP A 76 -0.36 13.55 -9.52
C ASP A 76 0.36 13.59 -10.89
N ASP A 77 0.70 12.43 -11.46
CA ASP A 77 1.24 12.26 -12.83
C ASP A 77 0.16 11.84 -13.86
N ALA A 78 -1.10 12.22 -13.61
CA ALA A 78 -2.27 11.78 -14.39
C ALA A 78 -2.21 12.09 -15.90
N GLU A 79 -1.40 13.07 -16.32
CA GLU A 79 -1.22 13.40 -17.75
C GLU A 79 -0.55 12.26 -18.53
N ASP A 80 0.29 11.44 -17.89
CA ASP A 80 1.05 10.36 -18.55
C ASP A 80 0.41 8.96 -18.38
N THR A 81 -0.64 8.81 -17.56
CA THR A 81 -1.24 7.48 -17.29
C THR A 81 -2.78 7.43 -17.32
N PRO A 82 -3.45 7.88 -18.41
CA PRO A 82 -4.91 7.96 -18.50
C PRO A 82 -5.64 6.62 -18.27
N LEU A 83 -5.05 5.49 -18.69
CA LEU A 83 -5.63 4.16 -18.51
C LEU A 83 -5.72 3.72 -17.03
N LEU A 84 -4.74 4.12 -16.23
CA LEU A 84 -4.69 3.82 -14.80
C LEU A 84 -5.72 4.65 -14.03
N VAL A 85 -5.86 5.92 -14.42
CA VAL A 85 -6.87 6.84 -13.88
C VAL A 85 -8.29 6.35 -14.17
N GLU A 86 -8.55 5.88 -15.39
CA GLU A 86 -9.86 5.31 -15.77
C GLU A 86 -10.17 4.01 -15.01
N HIS A 87 -9.18 3.12 -14.85
CA HIS A 87 -9.32 1.87 -14.10
C HIS A 87 -9.56 2.07 -12.61
N LEU A 88 -8.94 3.08 -11.98
CA LEU A 88 -9.19 3.43 -10.59
C LEU A 88 -10.57 4.06 -10.40
N LYS A 89 -10.99 4.93 -11.32
CA LYS A 89 -12.34 5.53 -11.31
C LYS A 89 -13.44 4.48 -11.44
N SER A 90 -13.28 3.48 -12.32
CA SER A 90 -14.26 2.41 -12.51
C SER A 90 -14.40 1.50 -11.29
N ARG A 91 -13.32 1.28 -10.52
CA ARG A 91 -13.38 0.54 -9.25
C ARG A 91 -14.11 1.29 -8.14
N SER A 92 -13.98 2.62 -8.07
CA SER A 92 -14.72 3.43 -7.09
C SER A 92 -16.24 3.50 -7.36
N ALA A 93 -16.68 3.16 -8.57
CA ALA A 93 -18.09 3.15 -8.97
C ALA A 93 -18.73 1.75 -8.93
N GLY A 94 -17.97 0.70 -8.65
CA GLY A 94 -18.45 -0.68 -8.55
C GLY A 94 -18.78 -1.02 -7.10
N GLU A 95 -20.07 -1.00 -6.76
CA GLU A 95 -20.61 -1.59 -5.54
C GLU A 95 -20.00 -2.97 -5.29
N VAL A 96 -19.46 -3.19 -4.10
CA VAL A 96 -19.12 -4.54 -3.61
C VAL A 96 -20.44 -5.30 -3.50
N SER A 97 -20.79 -6.00 -4.58
CA SER A 97 -21.86 -6.99 -4.56
C SER A 97 -21.47 -8.05 -3.53
N ALA A 98 -22.09 -7.96 -2.36
CA ALA A 98 -22.11 -9.04 -1.38
C ALA A 98 -22.64 -10.29 -2.08
N SER A 99 -21.76 -11.25 -2.33
CA SER A 99 -22.17 -12.59 -2.75
C SER A 99 -23.04 -13.19 -1.64
N PRO A 100 -24.24 -13.71 -1.93
CA PRO A 100 -25.09 -14.28 -0.91
C PRO A 100 -24.44 -15.55 -0.37
N ALA A 101 -24.33 -15.64 0.95
CA ALA A 101 -23.93 -16.86 1.64
C ALA A 101 -24.86 -18.02 1.22
N LEU A 102 -24.26 -19.14 0.81
CA LEU A 102 -24.89 -20.46 0.80
C LEU A 102 -24.77 -21.07 2.20
#